data_AF-A0A519UNY9-F1
#
_entry.id   AF-A0A519UNY9-F1
#
_cell.length_a   1.000
_cell.length_b   1.000
_cell.length_c   1.000
_cell.angle_alpha   90.00
_cell.angle_beta   90.00
_cell.angle_gamma   90.00
#
_symmetry.space_group_name_H-M   'P 1'
#
loop_
_entity.id
_entity.type
_entity.pdbx_description
1 polymer ?
#
loop_
_entity_poly.entity_id
_entity_poly.type
_entity_poly.pdbx_seq_one_letter_code
_entity_poly.pdbx_strand_id
1 'polypeptide(L)'
;MRKFLLSFFLFIVISQSVKSQNSEASLLSPFITQYQADENMFNRKYALKRSDEYFKRMETFYTDWLSKLKLLSFDKLTTNERVDYLLLKRDINVDIRALKQNETEFANTKFTVPFDNILIDFEQKRRVGTQQNGKETAQKFQQLIETINKTDKAFENGSLKINPVQANWAQQTVNQHITVFTEAYKFYDGYDPQFTKETKKVYPEVLEALKNYSKTLGKSAKLSIAKDDGSGIIGNPIGRASFLDLLNDEMIAYTPEQIEAIAMKEFAWCDAEMLKASQQMGFGNDWKKALEKVKTAYPELGKQPELVYELANEAINFVEANKLITVPQLAKEGWRMRMLSPQEQQFAPFFLGGESVLIAYPTQDMTEDAKMMTLRG
;
A
#
# COMPACT_ATOMS: atom_id res chain seq x y z
N MET A 1 -34.19 61.31 49.55
CA MET A 1 -35.51 60.79 49.98
C MET A 1 -36.16 60.04 48.83
N ARG A 2 -36.49 58.75 49.03
CA ARG A 2 -37.52 57.95 48.31
C ARG A 2 -37.34 57.78 46.77
N LYS A 3 -37.41 56.59 46.16
CA LYS A 3 -38.18 55.38 46.50
C LYS A 3 -37.47 54.12 45.98
N PHE A 4 -37.57 53.07 46.80
CA PHE A 4 -37.37 51.67 46.45
C PHE A 4 -38.38 51.19 45.40
N LEU A 5 -37.94 50.34 44.47
CA LEU A 5 -38.77 49.40 43.73
C LEU A 5 -38.14 48.02 43.93
N LEU A 6 -38.79 47.20 44.78
CA LEU A 6 -38.55 45.77 44.86
C LEU A 6 -39.17 45.11 43.63
N SER A 7 -38.39 44.33 42.89
CA SER A 7 -38.91 43.26 42.02
C SER A 7 -38.25 41.95 42.41
N PHE A 8 -39.11 41.01 42.77
CA PHE A 8 -38.83 39.67 43.25
C PHE A 8 -38.49 38.78 42.05
N PHE A 9 -37.26 38.28 41.95
CA PHE A 9 -36.89 37.27 40.95
C PHE A 9 -36.87 35.89 41.60
N LEU A 10 -37.86 35.09 41.24
CA LEU A 10 -38.01 33.69 41.62
C LEU A 10 -37.00 32.86 40.82
N PHE A 11 -35.94 32.35 41.47
CA PHE A 11 -35.02 31.40 40.85
C PHE A 11 -35.61 29.99 40.91
N ILE A 12 -36.12 29.51 39.78
CA ILE A 12 -36.42 28.09 39.58
C ILE A 12 -35.11 27.40 39.23
N VAL A 13 -34.55 26.64 40.18
CA VAL A 13 -33.42 25.75 39.91
C VAL A 13 -33.98 24.49 39.24
N ILE A 14 -33.88 24.43 37.91
CA ILE A 14 -34.09 23.18 37.18
C ILE A 14 -32.80 22.38 37.33
N SER A 15 -32.79 21.41 38.26
CA SER A 15 -31.78 20.37 38.30
C SER A 15 -31.95 19.47 37.07
N GLN A 16 -31.29 19.82 35.97
CA GLN A 16 -31.09 18.87 34.88
C GLN A 16 -30.11 17.81 35.39
N SER A 17 -30.63 16.61 35.61
CA SER A 17 -29.83 15.41 35.68
C SER A 17 -29.12 15.24 34.34
N VAL A 18 -27.87 15.70 34.25
CA VAL A 18 -26.97 15.38 33.15
C VAL A 18 -26.73 13.87 33.21
N LYS A 19 -27.52 13.10 32.46
CA LYS A 19 -27.07 11.78 32.01
C LYS A 19 -25.78 12.03 31.26
N SER A 20 -24.68 11.49 31.79
CA SER A 20 -23.37 11.43 31.13
C SER A 20 -23.58 11.16 29.64
N GLN A 21 -23.37 12.16 28.79
CA GLN A 21 -23.09 11.92 27.39
C GLN A 21 -21.86 11.04 27.38
N ASN A 22 -22.00 9.76 26.99
CA ASN A 22 -20.88 8.97 26.55
C ASN A 22 -20.16 9.82 25.50
N SER A 23 -18.90 10.18 25.72
CA SER A 23 -18.13 10.90 24.71
C SER A 23 -18.15 10.04 23.45
N GLU A 24 -18.71 10.54 22.36
CA GLU A 24 -18.66 9.90 21.03
C GLU A 24 -17.21 9.76 20.51
N ALA A 25 -16.25 10.39 21.17
CA ALA A 25 -14.83 10.25 20.87
C ALA A 25 -14.31 8.86 21.30
N SER A 26 -14.00 8.02 20.32
CA SER A 26 -13.29 6.74 20.52
C SER A 26 -11.96 6.97 21.24
N LEU A 27 -11.72 6.22 22.32
CA LEU A 27 -10.45 6.23 23.04
C LEU A 27 -9.27 5.81 22.14
N LEU A 28 -9.51 4.97 21.14
CA LEU A 28 -8.48 4.46 20.23
C LEU A 28 -8.20 5.37 19.04
N SER A 29 -9.13 6.24 18.64
CA SER A 29 -8.91 7.12 17.48
C SER A 29 -7.61 7.94 17.60
N PRO A 30 -7.30 8.60 18.75
CA PRO A 30 -6.02 9.27 18.93
C PRO A 30 -4.80 8.33 18.88
N PHE A 31 -4.91 7.08 19.34
CA PHE A 31 -3.83 6.10 19.28
C PHE A 31 -3.50 5.73 17.84
N ILE A 32 -4.52 5.48 17.01
CA ILE A 32 -4.37 5.14 15.59
C ILE A 32 -3.70 6.30 14.85
N THR A 33 -4.23 7.52 15.01
CA THR A 33 -3.66 8.71 14.35
C THR A 33 -2.22 8.96 14.80
N GLN A 34 -1.92 8.84 16.09
CA GLN A 34 -0.58 9.06 16.61
C GLN A 34 0.40 7.98 16.16
N TYR A 35 -0.02 6.71 16.10
CA TYR A 35 0.80 5.62 15.56
C TYR A 35 1.22 5.91 14.12
N GLN A 36 0.24 6.21 13.26
CA GLN A 36 0.47 6.52 11.86
C GLN A 36 1.35 7.77 11.69
N ALA A 37 1.14 8.80 12.50
CA ALA A 37 1.94 10.02 12.45
C ALA A 37 3.40 9.75 12.86
N ASP A 38 3.63 9.01 13.94
CA ASP A 38 4.95 8.69 14.44
C ASP A 38 5.72 7.75 13.51
N GLU A 39 5.04 6.74 12.96
CA GLU A 39 5.64 5.83 11.99
C GLU A 39 6.06 6.61 10.74
N ASN A 40 5.17 7.44 10.20
CA ASN A 40 5.49 8.30 9.06
C ASN A 40 6.64 9.27 9.36
N MET A 41 6.70 9.81 10.58
CA MET A 41 7.80 10.66 11.02
C MET A 41 9.13 9.89 11.03
N PHE A 42 9.20 8.70 11.63
CA PHE A 42 10.42 7.89 11.58
C PHE A 42 10.75 7.43 10.18
N ASN A 43 9.73 7.17 9.36
CA ASN A 43 9.94 6.81 7.98
C ASN A 43 10.57 7.94 7.15
N ARG A 44 10.26 9.20 7.45
CA ARG A 44 10.96 10.34 6.85
C ARG A 44 12.33 10.61 7.48
N LYS A 45 12.44 10.46 8.80
CA LYS A 45 13.68 10.75 9.54
C LYS A 45 14.83 9.80 9.19
N TYR A 46 14.53 8.51 9.06
CA TYR A 46 15.52 7.49 8.72
C TYR A 46 15.40 7.14 7.24
N ALA A 47 16.07 7.94 6.40
CA ALA A 47 16.00 7.79 4.95
C ALA A 47 16.67 6.50 4.45
N LEU A 48 17.69 6.01 5.17
CA LEU A 48 18.39 4.75 4.89
C LEU A 48 17.70 3.57 5.61
N LYS A 49 16.80 2.90 4.90
CA LYS A 49 15.97 1.79 5.42
C LYS A 49 16.72 0.49 5.63
N ARG A 50 17.87 0.35 5.00
CA ARG A 50 18.71 -0.85 5.03
C ARG A 50 19.95 -0.57 5.86
N SER A 51 19.75 -0.23 7.14
CA SER A 51 20.81 0.08 8.10
C SER A 51 20.49 -0.51 9.47
N ASP A 52 21.51 -0.92 10.23
CA ASP A 52 21.34 -1.46 11.57
C ASP A 52 20.59 -0.47 12.50
N GLU A 53 20.86 0.84 12.35
CA GLU A 53 20.18 1.89 13.11
C GLU A 53 18.67 1.93 12.82
N TYR A 54 18.26 1.83 11.55
CA TYR A 54 16.85 1.82 11.17
C TYR A 54 16.13 0.62 11.78
N PHE A 55 16.65 -0.59 11.60
CA PHE A 55 16.03 -1.80 12.14
C PHE A 55 15.89 -1.70 13.66
N LYS A 56 16.96 -1.29 14.36
CA LYS A 56 16.90 -1.17 15.82
C LYS A 56 15.90 -0.12 16.29
N ARG A 57 15.84 1.02 15.59
CA ARG A 57 14.89 2.08 15.94
C ARG A 57 13.45 1.64 15.72
N MET A 58 13.15 1.01 14.59
CA MET A 58 11.79 0.57 14.25
C MET A 58 11.34 -0.59 15.14
N GLU A 59 12.23 -1.53 15.49
CA GLU A 59 11.94 -2.58 16.47
C GLU A 59 11.50 -1.99 17.81
N THR A 60 12.26 -0.99 18.30
CA THR A 60 11.94 -0.29 19.54
C THR A 60 10.61 0.45 19.41
N PHE A 61 10.37 1.13 18.28
CA PHE A 61 9.13 1.86 18.01
C PHE A 61 7.90 0.95 18.10
N TYR A 62 7.89 -0.18 17.39
CA TYR A 62 6.74 -1.09 17.39
C TYR A 62 6.53 -1.75 18.76
N THR A 63 7.62 -2.11 19.45
CA THR A 63 7.57 -2.70 20.80
C THR A 63 6.99 -1.73 21.82
N ASP A 64 7.39 -0.46 21.76
CA ASP A 64 6.86 0.60 22.61
C ASP A 64 5.37 0.81 22.36
N TRP A 65 4.94 0.78 21.08
CA TRP A 65 3.53 0.93 20.72
C TRP A 65 2.66 -0.24 21.17
N LEU A 66 3.11 -1.48 21.03
CA LEU A 66 2.42 -2.64 21.61
C LEU A 66 2.32 -2.53 23.13
N SER A 67 3.36 -2.01 23.79
CA SER A 67 3.36 -1.79 25.23
C SER A 67 2.35 -0.72 25.64
N LYS A 68 2.30 0.42 24.92
CA LYS A 68 1.29 1.47 25.13
C LYS A 68 -0.13 0.93 24.95
N LEU A 69 -0.36 0.17 23.88
CA LEU A 69 -1.67 -0.41 23.58
C LEU A 69 -2.11 -1.37 24.69
N LYS A 70 -1.20 -2.22 25.19
CA LYS A 70 -1.46 -3.17 26.28
C LYS A 70 -1.88 -2.53 27.61
N LEU A 71 -1.57 -1.24 27.84
CA LEU A 71 -1.99 -0.52 29.05
C LEU A 71 -3.49 -0.21 29.08
N LEU A 72 -4.18 -0.27 27.94
CA LEU A 72 -5.62 -0.06 27.88
C LEU A 72 -6.37 -1.26 28.47
N SER A 73 -7.38 -1.00 29.32
CA SER A 73 -8.26 -2.04 29.85
C SER A 73 -9.23 -2.52 28.76
N PHE A 74 -8.84 -3.54 28.00
CA PHE A 74 -9.61 -4.07 26.87
C PHE A 74 -11.07 -4.43 27.22
N ASP A 75 -11.28 -4.95 28.42
CA ASP A 75 -12.57 -5.29 29.00
C ASP A 75 -13.48 -4.07 29.22
N LYS A 76 -12.91 -2.88 29.40
CA LYS A 76 -13.66 -1.61 29.57
C LYS A 76 -13.94 -0.88 28.26
N LEU A 77 -13.32 -1.30 27.16
CA LEU A 77 -13.56 -0.73 25.85
C LEU A 77 -14.95 -1.09 25.33
N THR A 78 -15.58 -0.16 24.61
CA THR A 78 -16.78 -0.42 23.81
C THR A 78 -16.48 -1.42 22.69
N THR A 79 -17.52 -2.00 22.07
CA THR A 79 -17.32 -2.95 20.96
C THR A 79 -16.49 -2.34 19.82
N ASN A 80 -16.80 -1.10 19.40
CA ASN A 80 -16.07 -0.42 18.34
C ASN A 80 -14.60 -0.19 18.73
N GLU A 81 -14.34 0.24 19.96
CA GLU A 81 -12.99 0.41 20.47
C GLU A 81 -12.21 -0.90 20.57
N ARG A 82 -12.87 -2.02 20.89
CA ARG A 82 -12.23 -3.35 20.86
C ARG A 82 -11.84 -3.75 19.44
N VAL A 83 -12.68 -3.43 18.44
CA VAL A 83 -12.36 -3.64 17.02
C VAL A 83 -11.13 -2.80 16.65
N ASP A 84 -11.14 -1.51 16.95
CA ASP A 84 -10.02 -0.59 16.69
C ASP A 84 -8.72 -1.09 17.37
N TYR A 85 -8.82 -1.54 18.62
CA TYR A 85 -7.69 -2.11 19.37
C TYR A 85 -7.12 -3.35 18.66
N LEU A 86 -7.98 -4.28 18.23
CA LEU A 86 -7.56 -5.51 17.59
C LEU A 86 -6.92 -5.25 16.23
N LEU A 87 -7.50 -4.34 15.44
CA LEU A 87 -6.97 -3.94 14.14
C LEU A 87 -5.61 -3.23 14.29
N LEU A 88 -5.50 -2.23 15.17
CA LEU A 88 -4.23 -1.55 15.41
C LEU A 88 -3.15 -2.52 15.93
N LYS A 89 -3.51 -3.43 16.85
CA LYS A 89 -2.60 -4.47 17.32
C LYS A 89 -2.14 -5.37 16.17
N ARG A 90 -3.06 -5.80 15.30
CA ARG A 90 -2.73 -6.61 14.14
C ARG A 90 -1.74 -5.85 13.24
N ASP A 91 -2.05 -4.61 12.87
CA ASP A 91 -1.23 -3.81 11.95
C ASP A 91 0.20 -3.65 12.48
N ILE A 92 0.37 -3.33 13.77
CA ILE A 92 1.71 -3.27 14.39
C ILE A 92 2.44 -4.62 14.30
N ASN A 93 1.75 -5.75 14.45
CA ASN A 93 2.38 -7.06 14.32
C ASN A 93 2.74 -7.41 12.86
N VAL A 94 1.95 -6.96 11.89
CA VAL A 94 2.28 -7.03 10.46
C VAL A 94 3.57 -6.26 10.22
N ASP A 95 3.66 -5.03 10.70
CA ASP A 95 4.83 -4.17 10.54
C ASP A 95 6.09 -4.78 11.19
N ILE A 96 5.95 -5.39 12.38
CA ILE A 96 7.04 -6.13 13.04
C ILE A 96 7.52 -7.31 12.18
N ARG A 97 6.59 -8.10 11.61
CA ARG A 97 6.98 -9.24 10.74
C ARG A 97 7.67 -8.76 9.48
N ALA A 98 7.13 -7.73 8.82
CA ALA A 98 7.76 -7.12 7.64
C ALA A 98 9.16 -6.58 7.97
N LEU A 99 9.33 -5.91 9.12
CA LEU A 99 10.63 -5.43 9.58
C LEU A 99 11.64 -6.57 9.74
N LYS A 100 11.24 -7.69 10.37
CA LYS A 100 12.11 -8.87 10.57
C LYS A 100 12.49 -9.56 9.25
N GLN A 101 11.55 -9.65 8.30
CA GLN A 101 11.83 -10.17 6.97
C GLN A 101 12.86 -9.30 6.25
N ASN A 102 12.67 -7.98 6.27
CA ASN A 102 13.61 -7.01 5.70
C ASN A 102 14.98 -7.04 6.39
N GLU A 103 15.02 -7.21 7.72
CA GLU A 103 16.27 -7.33 8.49
C GLU A 103 17.03 -8.61 8.13
N THR A 104 16.32 -9.73 7.96
CA THR A 104 16.91 -11.00 7.50
C THR A 104 17.48 -10.86 6.09
N GLU A 105 16.74 -10.23 5.18
CA GLU A 105 17.21 -9.95 3.82
C GLU A 105 18.45 -9.03 3.84
N PHE A 106 18.45 -7.98 4.67
CA PHE A 106 19.58 -7.08 4.87
C PHE A 106 20.81 -7.83 5.39
N ALA A 107 20.67 -8.63 6.45
CA ALA A 107 21.76 -9.40 7.02
C ALA A 107 22.39 -10.34 5.99
N ASN A 108 21.57 -10.94 5.12
CA ASN A 108 22.00 -11.86 4.08
C ASN A 108 22.55 -11.18 2.82
N THR A 109 22.36 -9.86 2.64
CA THR A 109 22.67 -9.18 1.37
C THR A 109 23.59 -7.97 1.53
N LYS A 110 23.79 -7.44 2.74
CA LYS A 110 24.62 -6.25 2.98
C LYS A 110 26.07 -6.36 2.50
N PHE A 111 26.59 -7.57 2.37
CA PHE A 111 27.93 -7.83 1.81
C PHE A 111 28.10 -7.30 0.36
N THR A 112 27.00 -7.08 -0.35
CA THR A 112 26.99 -6.52 -1.71
C THR A 112 27.32 -5.02 -1.75
N VAL A 113 27.21 -4.31 -0.63
CA VAL A 113 27.45 -2.86 -0.53
C VAL A 113 28.47 -2.55 0.58
N PRO A 114 29.70 -3.09 0.52
CA PRO A 114 30.69 -2.99 1.60
C PRO A 114 31.18 -1.55 1.89
N PHE A 115 30.77 -0.59 1.06
CA PHE A 115 31.12 0.82 1.14
C PHE A 115 30.07 1.67 1.87
N ASP A 116 28.95 1.10 2.32
CA ASP A 116 27.81 1.85 2.86
C ASP A 116 28.13 2.71 4.09
N ASN A 117 29.09 2.28 4.93
CA ASN A 117 29.38 2.91 6.21
C ASN A 117 29.77 4.39 6.06
N ILE A 118 30.48 4.76 4.98
CA ILE A 118 30.85 6.15 4.71
C ILE A 118 29.59 6.99 4.40
N LEU A 119 28.65 6.42 3.64
CA LEU A 119 27.40 7.08 3.27
C LEU A 119 26.45 7.19 4.47
N ILE A 120 26.38 6.14 5.30
CA ILE A 120 25.60 6.11 6.54
C ILE A 120 26.14 7.15 7.53
N ASP A 121 27.45 7.16 7.81
CA ASP A 121 28.09 8.16 8.70
C ASP A 121 27.81 9.60 8.23
N PHE A 122 27.92 9.83 6.93
CA PHE A 122 27.66 11.13 6.33
C PHE A 122 26.21 11.59 6.50
N GLU A 123 25.23 10.70 6.27
CA GLU A 123 23.81 10.99 6.46
C GLU A 123 23.46 11.19 7.95
N GLN A 124 23.98 10.34 8.84
CA GLN A 124 23.74 10.43 10.27
C GLN A 124 24.17 11.78 10.85
N LYS A 125 25.35 12.27 10.46
CA LYS A 125 25.85 13.60 10.84
C LYS A 125 24.97 14.71 10.28
N ARG A 126 24.56 14.60 9.01
CA ARG A 126 23.62 15.54 8.38
C ARG A 126 22.28 15.60 9.11
N ARG A 127 21.74 14.46 9.53
CA ARG A 127 20.43 14.39 10.19
C ARG A 127 20.37 15.19 11.49
N VAL A 128 21.49 15.37 12.17
CA VAL A 128 21.60 16.17 13.40
C VAL A 128 22.33 17.51 13.20
N GLY A 129 22.61 17.90 11.96
CA GLY A 129 23.26 19.17 11.62
C GLY A 129 24.72 19.28 12.09
N THR A 130 25.42 18.16 12.29
CA THR A 130 26.83 18.18 12.68
C THR A 130 27.68 18.70 11.52
N GLN A 131 28.44 19.77 11.76
CA GLN A 131 29.39 20.28 10.76
C GLN A 131 30.39 19.18 10.38
N GLN A 132 30.69 19.08 9.08
CA GLN A 132 31.64 18.09 8.58
C GLN A 132 32.89 18.76 8.06
N ASN A 133 34.06 18.29 8.49
CA ASN A 133 35.33 18.80 8.00
C ASN A 133 35.47 18.50 6.50
N GLY A 134 35.59 19.54 5.68
CA GLY A 134 35.64 19.41 4.22
C GLY A 134 36.80 18.56 3.72
N LYS A 135 38.00 18.69 4.30
CA LYS A 135 39.19 17.94 3.88
C LYS A 135 39.08 16.45 4.21
N GLU A 136 38.68 16.14 5.43
CA GLU A 136 38.46 14.76 5.86
C GLU A 136 37.33 14.10 5.06
N THR A 137 36.25 14.85 4.80
CA THR A 137 35.13 14.36 4.00
C THR A 137 35.55 14.09 2.56
N ALA A 138 36.33 14.99 1.95
CA ALA A 138 36.85 14.78 0.60
C ALA A 138 37.74 13.53 0.50
N GLN A 139 38.58 13.28 1.52
CA GLN A 139 39.39 12.06 1.61
C GLN A 139 38.52 10.80 1.74
N LYS A 140 37.50 10.83 2.62
CA LYS A 140 36.53 9.73 2.74
C LYS A 140 35.78 9.48 1.43
N PHE A 141 35.42 10.53 0.69
CA PHE A 141 34.75 10.39 -0.60
C PHE A 141 35.67 9.78 -1.68
N GLN A 142 36.97 10.09 -1.67
CA GLN A 142 37.92 9.40 -2.54
C GLN A 142 38.05 7.91 -2.20
N GLN A 143 38.16 7.56 -0.91
CA GLN A 143 38.16 6.16 -0.45
C GLN A 143 36.87 5.42 -0.82
N LEU A 144 35.74 6.12 -0.73
CA LEU A 144 34.43 5.61 -1.14
C LEU A 144 34.42 5.27 -2.64
N ILE A 145 34.92 6.16 -3.50
CA ILE A 145 35.03 5.92 -4.95
C ILE A 145 35.90 4.68 -5.24
N GLU A 146 37.07 4.58 -4.60
CA GLU A 146 37.97 3.43 -4.75
C GLU A 146 37.28 2.12 -4.36
N THR A 147 36.54 2.13 -3.24
CA THR A 147 35.84 0.95 -2.73
C THR A 147 34.70 0.55 -3.66
N ILE A 148 33.89 1.50 -4.12
CA ILE A 148 32.79 1.24 -5.09
C ILE A 148 33.36 0.64 -6.37
N ASN A 149 34.39 1.25 -6.96
CA ASN A 149 35.01 0.77 -8.20
C ASN A 149 35.64 -0.63 -8.03
N LYS A 150 36.21 -0.92 -6.85
CA LYS A 150 36.73 -2.26 -6.54
C LYS A 150 35.59 -3.28 -6.43
N THR A 151 34.49 -2.93 -5.78
CA THR A 151 33.29 -3.79 -5.66
C THR A 151 32.65 -4.04 -7.02
N ASP A 152 32.52 -3.02 -7.87
CA ASP A 152 32.00 -3.14 -9.24
C ASP A 152 32.87 -4.10 -10.07
N LYS A 153 34.19 -3.91 -10.09
CA LYS A 153 35.14 -4.82 -10.76
C LYS A 153 35.06 -6.25 -10.21
N ALA A 154 34.94 -6.41 -8.89
CA ALA A 154 34.83 -7.71 -8.25
C ALA A 154 33.53 -8.43 -8.65
N PHE A 155 32.45 -7.68 -8.83
CA PHE A 155 31.20 -8.22 -9.33
C PHE A 155 31.32 -8.63 -10.82
N GLU A 156 31.85 -7.75 -11.68
CA GLU A 156 32.01 -8.04 -13.11
C GLU A 156 32.94 -9.21 -13.40
N ASN A 157 34.02 -9.38 -12.61
CA ASN A 157 34.95 -10.51 -12.78
C ASN A 157 34.53 -11.79 -12.04
N GLY A 158 33.39 -11.78 -11.34
CA GLY A 158 32.82 -12.94 -10.65
C GLY A 158 33.48 -13.32 -9.33
N SER A 159 34.43 -12.52 -8.81
CA SER A 159 35.03 -12.74 -7.48
C SER A 159 34.03 -12.40 -6.35
N LEU A 160 33.14 -11.44 -6.57
CA LEU A 160 31.99 -11.15 -5.71
C LEU A 160 30.75 -11.86 -6.26
N LYS A 161 30.40 -12.99 -5.64
CA LYS A 161 29.25 -13.81 -6.06
C LYS A 161 27.94 -13.22 -5.54
N ILE A 162 27.11 -12.73 -6.45
CA ILE A 162 25.80 -12.15 -6.17
C ILE A 162 24.79 -12.83 -7.09
N ASN A 163 23.69 -13.34 -6.53
CA ASN A 163 22.61 -13.90 -7.35
C ASN A 163 21.68 -12.79 -7.91
N PRO A 164 20.84 -13.08 -8.91
CA PRO A 164 19.97 -12.05 -9.53
C PRO A 164 19.06 -11.27 -8.56
N VAL A 165 18.54 -11.92 -7.51
CA VAL A 165 17.69 -11.26 -6.50
C VAL A 165 18.53 -10.35 -5.61
N GLN A 166 19.70 -10.81 -5.16
CA GLN A 166 20.65 -9.98 -4.42
C GLN A 166 21.16 -8.81 -5.26
N ALA A 167 21.33 -8.98 -6.56
CA ALA A 167 21.69 -7.88 -7.47
C ALA A 167 20.59 -6.84 -7.59
N ASN A 168 19.31 -7.27 -7.65
CA ASN A 168 18.16 -6.36 -7.61
C ASN A 168 18.09 -5.60 -6.28
N TRP A 169 18.25 -6.32 -5.17
CA TRP A 169 18.30 -5.71 -3.84
C TRP A 169 19.41 -4.68 -3.73
N ALA A 170 20.64 -5.04 -4.12
CA ALA A 170 21.81 -4.16 -4.08
C ALA A 170 21.59 -2.92 -4.96
N GLN A 171 21.03 -3.11 -6.15
CA GLN A 171 20.72 -2.01 -7.07
C GLN A 171 19.76 -1.00 -6.42
N GLN A 172 18.68 -1.48 -5.78
CA GLN A 172 17.74 -0.63 -5.04
C GLN A 172 18.43 0.09 -3.86
N THR A 173 19.32 -0.59 -3.12
CA THR A 173 20.08 0.01 -2.01
C THR A 173 20.97 1.14 -2.51
N VAL A 174 21.72 0.91 -3.60
CA VAL A 174 22.59 1.93 -4.20
C VAL A 174 21.76 3.10 -4.73
N ASN A 175 20.59 2.86 -5.32
CA ASN A 175 19.70 3.93 -5.76
C ASN A 175 19.17 4.78 -4.59
N GLN A 176 18.82 4.14 -3.45
CA GLN A 176 18.46 4.87 -2.23
C GLN A 176 19.66 5.69 -1.73
N HIS A 177 20.86 5.12 -1.72
CA HIS A 177 22.09 5.83 -1.34
C HIS A 177 22.35 7.05 -2.23
N ILE A 178 22.17 6.94 -3.56
CA ILE A 178 22.32 8.08 -4.48
C ILE A 178 21.39 9.23 -4.09
N THR A 179 20.11 8.95 -3.85
CA THR A 179 19.12 9.96 -3.45
C THR A 179 19.50 10.60 -2.12
N VAL A 180 19.76 9.79 -1.10
CA VAL A 180 20.05 10.26 0.25
C VAL A 180 21.38 11.01 0.33
N PHE A 181 22.41 10.51 -0.35
CA PHE A 181 23.71 11.18 -0.44
C PHE A 181 23.61 12.53 -1.14
N THR A 182 22.82 12.62 -2.22
CA THR A 182 22.57 13.88 -2.93
C THR A 182 21.89 14.90 -2.02
N GLU A 183 20.84 14.49 -1.30
CA GLU A 183 20.14 15.36 -0.35
C GLU A 183 21.03 15.78 0.83
N ALA A 184 21.83 14.85 1.35
CA ALA A 184 22.74 15.12 2.45
C ALA A 184 23.89 16.07 2.02
N TYR A 185 24.41 15.94 0.81
CA TYR A 185 25.44 16.83 0.29
C TYR A 185 24.91 18.25 0.09
N LYS A 186 23.72 18.39 -0.52
CA LYS A 186 23.04 19.68 -0.73
C LYS A 186 22.73 20.43 0.56
N PHE A 187 22.63 19.74 1.69
CA PHE A 187 22.46 20.38 2.99
C PHE A 187 23.65 21.28 3.37
N TYR A 188 24.87 20.88 2.98
CA TYR A 188 26.10 21.65 3.25
C TYR A 188 26.52 22.51 2.06
N ASP A 189 26.22 22.07 0.83
CA ASP A 189 26.72 22.71 -0.38
C ASP A 189 26.26 24.18 -0.51
N GLY A 190 27.23 25.10 -0.49
CA GLY A 190 27.00 26.55 -0.54
C GLY A 190 26.71 27.19 0.82
N TYR A 191 26.28 26.40 1.81
CA TYR A 191 26.00 26.85 3.17
C TYR A 191 27.22 26.72 4.11
N ASP A 192 28.11 25.76 3.84
CA ASP A 192 29.45 25.68 4.43
C ASP A 192 30.50 25.84 3.32
N PRO A 193 31.05 27.06 3.12
CA PRO A 193 32.00 27.32 2.04
C PRO A 193 33.31 26.53 2.15
N GLN A 194 33.76 26.18 3.37
CA GLN A 194 34.98 25.39 3.55
C GLN A 194 34.73 23.94 3.14
N PHE A 195 33.60 23.38 3.56
CA PHE A 195 33.15 22.07 3.10
C PHE A 195 33.05 22.04 1.57
N THR A 196 32.25 22.94 0.98
CA THR A 196 32.02 22.99 -0.47
C THR A 196 33.32 23.11 -1.24
N LYS A 197 34.24 23.99 -0.83
CA LYS A 197 35.50 24.19 -1.54
C LYS A 197 36.31 22.89 -1.65
N GLU A 198 36.35 22.11 -0.59
CA GLU A 198 37.14 20.88 -0.52
C GLU A 198 36.43 19.70 -1.21
N THR A 199 35.09 19.62 -1.15
CA THR A 199 34.34 18.45 -1.65
C THR A 199 33.76 18.59 -3.06
N LYS A 200 33.60 19.82 -3.59
CA LYS A 200 32.89 20.10 -4.85
C LYS A 200 33.39 19.30 -6.05
N LYS A 201 34.69 18.99 -6.11
CA LYS A 201 35.26 18.20 -7.21
C LYS A 201 34.95 16.71 -7.08
N VAL A 202 35.06 16.14 -5.88
CA VAL A 202 34.91 14.70 -5.64
C VAL A 202 33.44 14.27 -5.54
N TYR A 203 32.54 15.15 -5.12
CA TYR A 203 31.09 14.86 -5.04
C TYR A 203 30.47 14.24 -6.32
N PRO A 204 30.63 14.85 -7.52
CA PRO A 204 30.08 14.26 -8.74
C PRO A 204 30.73 12.91 -9.09
N GLU A 205 32.00 12.69 -8.72
CA GLU A 205 32.70 11.43 -8.94
C GLU A 205 32.12 10.29 -8.08
N VAL A 206 31.73 10.58 -6.83
CA VAL A 206 31.01 9.62 -5.97
C VAL A 206 29.67 9.22 -6.60
N LEU A 207 28.90 10.21 -7.08
CA LEU A 207 27.62 9.94 -7.73
C LEU A 207 27.78 9.08 -8.98
N GLU A 208 28.80 9.35 -9.79
CA GLU A 208 29.08 8.60 -11.00
C GLU A 208 29.50 7.16 -10.68
N ALA A 209 30.34 6.95 -9.67
CA ALA A 209 30.73 5.60 -9.22
C ALA A 209 29.50 4.79 -8.75
N LEU A 210 28.63 5.39 -7.92
CA LEU A 210 27.39 4.74 -7.47
C LEU A 210 26.45 4.40 -8.64
N LYS A 211 26.26 5.34 -9.58
CA LYS A 211 25.40 5.13 -10.76
C LYS A 211 25.92 4.02 -11.65
N ASN A 212 27.23 3.96 -11.88
CA ASN A 212 27.85 2.92 -12.67
C ASN A 212 27.69 1.55 -12.01
N TYR A 213 27.95 1.45 -10.70
CA TYR A 213 27.73 0.20 -9.99
C TYR A 213 26.26 -0.25 -10.01
N SER A 214 25.31 0.67 -9.79
CA SER A 214 23.86 0.41 -9.92
C SER A 214 23.48 -0.08 -11.32
N LYS A 215 24.04 0.52 -12.37
CA LYS A 215 23.84 0.11 -13.76
C LYS A 215 24.40 -1.30 -14.02
N THR A 216 25.58 -1.61 -13.50
CA THR A 216 26.20 -2.94 -13.63
C THR A 216 25.36 -4.01 -12.93
N LEU A 217 24.92 -3.77 -11.70
CA LEU A 217 24.00 -4.66 -10.98
C LEU A 217 22.72 -4.93 -11.79
N GLY A 218 22.16 -3.88 -12.38
CA GLY A 218 20.97 -3.92 -13.22
C GLY A 218 21.04 -4.86 -14.43
N LYS A 219 22.24 -5.17 -14.94
CA LYS A 219 22.42 -6.14 -16.03
C LYS A 219 22.04 -7.57 -15.62
N SER A 220 22.12 -7.88 -14.32
CA SER A 220 21.85 -9.21 -13.76
C SER A 220 20.65 -9.24 -12.82
N ALA A 221 20.16 -8.08 -12.39
CA ALA A 221 19.07 -7.93 -11.44
C ALA A 221 17.78 -8.56 -11.96
N LYS A 222 17.16 -9.41 -11.13
CA LYS A 222 15.83 -9.98 -11.40
C LYS A 222 15.00 -9.97 -10.13
N LEU A 223 13.69 -9.84 -10.30
CA LEU A 223 12.73 -9.96 -9.20
C LEU A 223 12.62 -11.40 -8.68
N SER A 224 12.97 -12.37 -9.52
CA SER A 224 12.85 -13.79 -9.21
C SER A 224 13.93 -14.62 -9.91
N ILE A 225 14.27 -15.75 -9.30
CA ILE A 225 15.05 -16.83 -9.91
C ILE A 225 14.18 -18.07 -10.19
N ALA A 226 12.87 -18.00 -9.88
CA ALA A 226 11.93 -19.05 -10.24
C ALA A 226 11.87 -19.22 -11.76
N LYS A 227 11.64 -20.47 -12.18
CA LYS A 227 11.38 -20.75 -13.59
C LYS A 227 10.04 -20.16 -13.97
N ASP A 228 9.98 -19.58 -15.16
CA ASP A 228 8.73 -19.17 -15.78
C ASP A 228 7.84 -20.41 -15.95
N ASP A 229 6.66 -20.38 -15.36
CA ASP A 229 5.65 -21.43 -15.41
C ASP A 229 4.59 -21.16 -16.50
N GLY A 230 4.78 -20.11 -17.30
CA GLY A 230 3.85 -19.70 -18.36
C GLY A 230 2.64 -18.92 -17.85
N SER A 231 2.53 -18.65 -16.54
CA SER A 231 1.47 -17.81 -15.97
C SER A 231 1.65 -16.31 -16.28
N GLY A 232 2.86 -15.90 -16.66
CA GLY A 232 3.24 -14.49 -16.77
C GLY A 232 3.45 -13.80 -15.42
N ILE A 233 3.34 -14.53 -14.29
CA ILE A 233 3.57 -14.01 -12.94
C ILE A 233 5.05 -14.15 -12.57
N ILE A 234 5.74 -13.01 -12.48
CA ILE A 234 7.16 -12.97 -12.14
C ILE A 234 7.32 -12.76 -10.63
N GLY A 235 7.84 -13.76 -9.92
CA GLY A 235 8.07 -13.67 -8.47
C GLY A 235 8.64 -14.96 -7.89
N ASN A 236 9.13 -14.91 -6.65
CA ASN A 236 9.43 -16.12 -5.90
C ASN A 236 8.18 -16.47 -5.06
N PRO A 237 7.75 -17.74 -4.98
CA PRO A 237 6.64 -18.12 -4.11
C PRO A 237 6.95 -17.72 -2.65
N ILE A 238 6.03 -17.01 -2.01
CA ILE A 238 6.18 -16.56 -0.62
C ILE A 238 6.18 -17.72 0.39
N GLY A 239 5.74 -18.91 -0.05
CA GLY A 239 5.67 -20.12 0.75
C GLY A 239 4.44 -20.17 1.66
N ARG A 240 4.10 -21.39 2.10
CA ARG A 240 2.89 -21.65 2.88
C ARG A 240 2.84 -20.90 4.22
N ALA A 241 3.97 -20.82 4.92
CA ALA A 241 4.04 -20.15 6.22
C ALA A 241 3.70 -18.66 6.10
N SER A 242 4.36 -17.95 5.17
CA SER A 242 4.06 -16.55 4.89
C SER A 242 2.64 -16.35 4.40
N PHE A 243 2.12 -17.27 3.57
CA PHE A 243 0.73 -17.17 3.10
C PHE A 243 -0.28 -17.32 4.25
N LEU A 244 -0.03 -18.23 5.21
CA LEU A 244 -0.84 -18.33 6.42
C LEU A 244 -0.78 -17.06 7.27
N ASP A 245 0.39 -16.43 7.40
CA ASP A 245 0.50 -15.15 8.10
C ASP A 245 -0.38 -14.08 7.42
N LEU A 246 -0.33 -13.97 6.08
CA LEU A 246 -1.17 -13.05 5.32
C LEU A 246 -2.66 -13.33 5.48
N LEU A 247 -3.08 -14.60 5.47
CA LEU A 247 -4.47 -14.97 5.71
C LEU A 247 -4.91 -14.58 7.13
N ASN A 248 -4.07 -14.81 8.13
CA ASN A 248 -4.35 -14.41 9.51
C ASN A 248 -4.44 -12.88 9.65
N ASP A 249 -3.64 -12.13 8.90
CA ASP A 249 -3.65 -10.67 8.88
C ASP A 249 -4.94 -10.12 8.26
N GLU A 250 -5.42 -10.77 7.20
CA GLU A 250 -6.74 -10.50 6.63
C GLU A 250 -7.88 -11.12 7.45
N MET A 251 -7.59 -11.69 8.63
CA MET A 251 -8.55 -12.35 9.52
C MET A 251 -9.35 -13.48 8.84
N ILE A 252 -8.75 -14.13 7.84
CA ILE A 252 -9.30 -15.27 7.13
C ILE A 252 -9.02 -16.54 7.94
N ALA A 253 -10.08 -17.15 8.46
CA ALA A 253 -10.01 -18.31 9.34
C ALA A 253 -9.68 -19.65 8.65
N TYR A 254 -9.44 -19.62 7.34
CA TYR A 254 -9.22 -20.81 6.51
C TYR A 254 -7.76 -20.94 6.12
N THR A 255 -7.26 -22.18 6.05
CA THR A 255 -5.93 -22.46 5.47
C THR A 255 -5.96 -22.32 3.94
N PRO A 256 -4.78 -22.18 3.29
CA PRO A 256 -4.70 -22.20 1.83
C PRO A 256 -5.44 -23.39 1.19
N GLU A 257 -5.28 -24.58 1.77
CA GLU A 257 -5.89 -25.81 1.27
C GLU A 257 -7.42 -25.82 1.46
N GLN A 258 -7.92 -25.22 2.55
CA GLN A 258 -9.36 -25.09 2.76
C GLN A 258 -9.97 -24.08 1.78
N ILE A 259 -9.27 -22.98 1.50
CA ILE A 259 -9.69 -21.99 0.49
C ILE A 259 -9.73 -22.65 -0.89
N GLU A 260 -8.70 -23.41 -1.25
CA GLU A 260 -8.67 -24.17 -2.51
C GLU A 260 -9.83 -25.17 -2.60
N ALA A 261 -10.08 -25.94 -1.53
CA ALA A 261 -11.17 -26.91 -1.51
C ALA A 261 -12.55 -26.25 -1.65
N ILE A 262 -12.77 -25.09 -1.00
CA ILE A 262 -13.99 -24.29 -1.18
C ILE A 262 -14.07 -23.80 -2.61
N ALA A 263 -12.99 -23.22 -3.15
CA ALA A 263 -12.96 -22.70 -4.52
C ALA A 263 -13.29 -23.79 -5.55
N MET A 264 -12.72 -24.99 -5.43
CA MET A 264 -13.00 -26.10 -6.34
C MET A 264 -14.44 -26.60 -6.23
N LYS A 265 -15.01 -26.61 -5.02
CA LYS A 265 -16.43 -26.94 -4.82
C LYS A 265 -17.35 -25.92 -5.48
N GLU A 266 -17.10 -24.63 -5.25
CA GLU A 266 -17.90 -23.54 -5.83
C GLU A 266 -17.72 -23.49 -7.36
N PHE A 267 -16.52 -23.77 -7.87
CA PHE A 267 -16.27 -23.84 -9.31
C PHE A 267 -17.09 -24.95 -9.97
N ALA A 268 -17.12 -26.15 -9.39
CA ALA A 268 -17.94 -27.24 -9.88
C ALA A 268 -19.46 -26.93 -9.82
N TRP A 269 -19.89 -26.20 -8.78
CA TRP A 269 -21.28 -25.74 -8.67
C TRP A 269 -21.62 -24.70 -9.76
N CYS A 270 -20.73 -23.74 -10.02
CA CYS A 270 -20.88 -22.76 -11.10
C CYS A 270 -20.97 -23.43 -12.47
N ASP A 271 -20.13 -24.43 -12.76
CA ASP A 271 -20.20 -25.21 -13.99
C ASP A 271 -21.56 -25.90 -14.16
N ALA A 272 -22.10 -26.48 -13.08
CA ALA A 272 -23.40 -27.14 -13.09
C ALA A 272 -24.56 -26.15 -13.31
N GLU A 273 -24.57 -25.00 -12.63
CA GLU A 273 -25.62 -24.00 -12.82
C GLU A 273 -25.52 -23.32 -14.20
N MET A 274 -24.32 -23.12 -14.75
CA MET A 274 -24.13 -22.64 -16.13
C MET A 274 -24.74 -23.59 -17.16
N LEU A 275 -24.54 -24.90 -16.99
CA LEU A 275 -25.15 -25.92 -17.85
C LEU A 275 -26.68 -25.93 -17.73
N LYS A 276 -27.21 -25.83 -16.52
CA LYS A 276 -28.66 -25.77 -16.27
C LYS A 276 -29.29 -24.52 -16.91
N ALA A 277 -28.66 -23.36 -16.78
CA ALA A 277 -29.09 -22.13 -17.45
C ALA A 277 -29.08 -22.31 -18.97
N SER A 278 -28.01 -22.88 -19.53
CA SER A 278 -27.90 -23.21 -20.95
C SER A 278 -29.04 -24.12 -21.45
N GLN A 279 -29.40 -25.14 -20.67
CA GLN A 279 -30.51 -26.04 -20.98
C GLN A 279 -31.86 -25.31 -20.95
N GLN A 280 -32.11 -24.48 -19.94
CA GLN A 280 -33.35 -23.68 -19.84
C GLN A 280 -33.48 -22.68 -20.99
N MET A 281 -32.37 -22.15 -21.48
CA MET A 281 -32.30 -21.28 -22.66
C MET A 281 -32.42 -22.04 -23.99
N GLY A 282 -32.53 -23.38 -23.97
CA GLY A 282 -32.70 -24.21 -25.16
C GLY A 282 -31.41 -24.56 -25.91
N PHE A 283 -30.23 -24.31 -25.32
CA PHE A 283 -28.92 -24.63 -25.92
C PHE A 283 -28.35 -25.99 -25.48
N GLY A 284 -29.07 -26.75 -24.65
CA GLY A 284 -28.58 -28.01 -24.11
C GLY A 284 -27.30 -27.80 -23.31
N ASN A 285 -26.29 -28.64 -23.51
CA ASN A 285 -25.00 -28.55 -22.81
C ASN A 285 -24.00 -27.56 -23.45
N ASP A 286 -24.38 -26.86 -24.52
CA ASP A 286 -23.53 -25.86 -25.17
C ASP A 286 -23.63 -24.50 -24.46
N TRP A 287 -23.10 -24.47 -23.23
CA TRP A 287 -23.11 -23.27 -22.39
C TRP A 287 -22.36 -22.10 -23.03
N LYS A 288 -21.37 -22.38 -23.88
CA LYS A 288 -20.64 -21.35 -24.62
C LYS A 288 -21.58 -20.64 -25.58
N LYS A 289 -22.41 -21.38 -26.33
CA LYS A 289 -23.41 -20.78 -27.22
C LYS A 289 -24.50 -20.01 -26.46
N ALA A 290 -24.93 -20.50 -25.30
CA ALA A 290 -25.84 -19.77 -24.42
C ALA A 290 -25.23 -18.44 -23.95
N LEU A 291 -23.97 -18.47 -23.49
CA LEU A 291 -23.22 -17.28 -23.07
C LEU A 291 -23.03 -16.29 -24.23
N GLU A 292 -22.72 -16.78 -25.43
CA GLU A 292 -22.61 -15.94 -26.63
C GLU A 292 -23.93 -15.25 -26.99
N LYS A 293 -25.08 -15.90 -26.77
CA LYS A 293 -26.38 -15.24 -26.91
C LYS A 293 -26.52 -14.08 -25.91
N VAL A 294 -26.14 -14.27 -24.65
CA VAL A 294 -26.21 -13.22 -23.60
C VAL A 294 -25.30 -12.04 -23.94
N LYS A 295 -24.06 -12.28 -24.40
CA LYS A 295 -23.12 -11.23 -24.83
C LYS A 295 -23.61 -10.37 -25.99
N THR A 296 -24.69 -10.76 -26.67
CA THR A 296 -25.30 -9.96 -27.75
C THR A 296 -26.58 -9.24 -27.31
N ALA A 297 -26.99 -9.38 -26.05
CA ALA A 297 -28.19 -8.79 -25.47
C ALA A 297 -27.89 -7.45 -24.76
N TYR A 298 -27.10 -6.58 -25.40
CA TYR A 298 -26.84 -5.22 -24.93
C TYR A 298 -27.95 -4.26 -25.40
N PRO A 299 -28.21 -3.15 -24.67
CA PRO A 299 -29.18 -2.14 -25.12
C PRO A 299 -28.65 -1.40 -26.35
N GLU A 300 -29.52 -0.65 -27.02
CA GLU A 300 -29.14 0.19 -28.16
C GLU A 300 -28.06 1.22 -27.82
N LEU A 301 -27.35 1.69 -28.85
CA LEU A 301 -26.26 2.62 -28.62
C LEU A 301 -26.74 3.89 -27.90
N GLY A 302 -26.10 4.22 -26.78
CA GLY A 302 -26.47 5.37 -25.94
C GLY A 302 -27.56 5.08 -24.89
N LYS A 303 -28.14 3.88 -24.87
CA LYS A 303 -29.19 3.49 -23.90
C LYS A 303 -28.67 2.83 -22.62
N GLN A 304 -27.39 2.50 -22.56
CA GLN A 304 -26.78 1.90 -21.36
C GLN A 304 -27.01 2.70 -20.07
N PRO A 305 -26.92 4.04 -20.04
CA PRO A 305 -27.17 4.79 -18.80
C PRO A 305 -28.62 4.69 -18.30
N GLU A 306 -29.60 4.66 -19.21
CA GLU A 306 -31.01 4.47 -18.85
C GLU A 306 -31.23 3.08 -18.23
N LEU A 307 -30.66 2.02 -18.84
CA LEU A 307 -30.73 0.66 -18.32
C LEU A 307 -30.04 0.53 -16.94
N VAL A 308 -28.88 1.16 -16.77
CA VAL A 308 -28.18 1.20 -15.47
C VAL A 308 -29.04 1.86 -14.39
N TYR A 309 -29.75 2.95 -14.73
CA TYR A 309 -30.67 3.60 -13.80
C TYR A 309 -31.85 2.69 -13.42
N GLU A 310 -32.43 2.02 -14.40
CA GLU A 310 -33.53 1.07 -14.18
C GLU A 310 -33.11 -0.06 -13.25
N LEU A 311 -31.98 -0.73 -13.55
CA LEU A 311 -31.45 -1.83 -12.75
C LEU A 311 -31.11 -1.41 -11.31
N ALA A 312 -30.55 -0.22 -11.12
CA ALA A 312 -30.26 0.30 -9.78
C ALA A 312 -31.55 0.48 -8.95
N ASN A 313 -32.60 1.05 -9.55
CA ASN A 313 -33.89 1.22 -8.89
C ASN A 313 -34.61 -0.12 -8.66
N GLU A 314 -34.51 -1.05 -9.60
CA GLU A 314 -35.01 -2.42 -9.43
C GLU A 314 -34.34 -3.09 -8.22
N ALA A 315 -33.02 -2.99 -8.10
CA ALA A 315 -32.26 -3.54 -6.97
C ALA A 315 -32.68 -2.89 -5.64
N ILE A 316 -32.82 -1.56 -5.59
CA ILE A 316 -33.30 -0.83 -4.40
C ILE A 316 -34.69 -1.35 -4.00
N ASN A 317 -35.62 -1.40 -4.95
CA ASN A 317 -37.00 -1.86 -4.72
C ASN A 317 -37.03 -3.31 -4.24
N PHE A 318 -36.23 -4.19 -4.84
CA PHE A 318 -36.12 -5.59 -4.45
C PHE A 318 -35.63 -5.73 -3.01
N VAL A 319 -34.57 -5.01 -2.64
CA VAL A 319 -34.00 -5.02 -1.28
C VAL A 319 -35.00 -4.51 -0.25
N GLU A 320 -35.68 -3.40 -0.54
CA GLU A 320 -36.67 -2.80 0.37
C GLU A 320 -37.93 -3.68 0.50
N ALA A 321 -38.50 -4.15 -0.61
CA ALA A 321 -39.71 -4.97 -0.62
C ALA A 321 -39.51 -6.31 0.12
N ASN A 322 -38.32 -6.91 -0.02
CA ASN A 322 -37.95 -8.14 0.67
C ASN A 322 -37.34 -7.89 2.06
N LYS A 323 -37.19 -6.63 2.49
CA LYS A 323 -36.64 -6.22 3.78
C LYS A 323 -35.27 -6.85 4.08
N LEU A 324 -34.40 -6.93 3.06
CA LEU A 324 -33.11 -7.62 3.19
C LEU A 324 -32.12 -6.82 4.06
N ILE A 325 -32.06 -5.49 3.84
CA ILE A 325 -31.31 -4.53 4.66
C ILE A 325 -32.05 -3.19 4.68
N THR A 326 -31.73 -2.34 5.66
CA THR A 326 -32.19 -0.93 5.63
C THR A 326 -31.39 -0.17 4.57
N VAL A 327 -32.08 0.45 3.62
CA VAL A 327 -31.46 1.32 2.61
C VAL A 327 -31.67 2.79 3.04
N PRO A 328 -30.63 3.50 3.50
CA PRO A 328 -30.77 4.91 3.88
C PRO A 328 -31.25 5.76 2.70
N GLN A 329 -32.08 6.78 2.96
CA GLN A 329 -32.60 7.64 1.88
C GLN A 329 -31.48 8.27 1.04
N LEU A 330 -30.41 8.73 1.68
CA LEU A 330 -29.25 9.29 1.00
C LEU A 330 -28.51 8.26 0.12
N ALA A 331 -28.54 6.98 0.47
CA ALA A 331 -27.91 5.94 -0.35
C ALA A 331 -28.71 5.68 -1.65
N LYS A 332 -30.03 5.94 -1.63
CA LYS A 332 -30.90 5.82 -2.81
C LYS A 332 -30.70 6.95 -3.81
N GLU A 333 -30.37 8.14 -3.32
CA GLU A 333 -30.32 9.37 -4.13
C GLU A 333 -28.90 9.90 -4.39
N GLY A 334 -27.92 9.56 -3.56
CA GLY A 334 -26.61 10.22 -3.54
C GLY A 334 -25.61 9.72 -4.58
N TRP A 335 -25.90 8.61 -5.27
CA TRP A 335 -25.02 8.03 -6.29
C TRP A 335 -25.16 8.77 -7.62
N ARG A 336 -24.10 8.75 -8.42
CA ARG A 336 -24.04 9.41 -9.74
C ARG A 336 -23.69 8.41 -10.82
N MET A 337 -23.78 8.83 -12.08
CA MET A 337 -23.24 8.07 -13.20
C MET A 337 -22.13 8.84 -13.89
N ARG A 338 -21.14 8.10 -14.41
CA ARG A 338 -20.11 8.65 -15.28
C ARG A 338 -19.82 7.66 -16.41
N MET A 339 -19.68 8.17 -17.63
CA MET A 339 -19.16 7.37 -18.74
C MET A 339 -17.64 7.19 -18.61
N LEU A 340 -17.14 5.97 -18.79
CA LEU A 340 -15.71 5.68 -18.88
C LEU A 340 -15.17 6.19 -20.23
N SER A 341 -14.00 6.80 -20.22
CA SER A 341 -13.26 7.17 -21.42
C SER A 341 -12.76 5.93 -22.18
N PRO A 342 -12.46 6.02 -23.48
CA PRO A 342 -11.93 4.90 -24.25
C PRO A 342 -10.69 4.24 -23.61
N GLN A 343 -9.81 5.02 -22.98
CA GLN A 343 -8.63 4.51 -22.29
C GLN A 343 -8.99 3.74 -21.03
N GLU A 344 -9.97 4.23 -20.25
CA GLU A 344 -10.45 3.52 -19.06
C GLU A 344 -11.16 2.21 -19.44
N GLN A 345 -11.92 2.20 -20.54
CA GLN A 345 -12.62 1.00 -21.04
C GLN A 345 -11.66 -0.13 -21.46
N GLN A 346 -10.38 0.17 -21.75
CA GLN A 346 -9.38 -0.88 -22.03
C GLN A 346 -9.07 -1.75 -20.80
N PHE A 347 -9.21 -1.19 -19.61
CA PHE A 347 -8.95 -1.89 -18.34
C PHE A 347 -10.25 -2.31 -17.64
N ALA A 348 -11.35 -1.61 -17.89
CA ALA A 348 -12.67 -1.90 -17.35
C ALA A 348 -13.74 -1.83 -18.46
N PRO A 349 -13.86 -2.87 -19.30
CA PRO A 349 -14.81 -2.88 -20.44
C PRO A 349 -16.28 -3.13 -20.03
N PHE A 350 -16.59 -3.06 -18.73
CA PHE A 350 -17.90 -3.24 -18.12
C PHE A 350 -18.21 -2.04 -17.18
N PHE A 351 -19.18 -2.14 -16.28
CA PHE A 351 -19.44 -1.09 -15.30
C PHE A 351 -18.71 -1.31 -13.97
N LEU A 352 -18.33 -0.22 -13.29
CA LEU A 352 -17.72 -0.25 -11.95
C LEU A 352 -18.66 0.44 -10.95
N GLY A 353 -18.62 -0.01 -9.69
CA GLY A 353 -19.37 0.59 -8.59
C GLY A 353 -18.52 1.54 -7.73
N GLY A 354 -19.18 2.24 -6.79
CA GLY A 354 -18.56 3.19 -5.87
C GLY A 354 -19.51 4.35 -5.53
N GLU A 355 -18.97 5.54 -5.25
CA GLU A 355 -19.77 6.80 -5.17
C GLU A 355 -20.50 7.08 -6.49
N SER A 356 -19.96 6.60 -7.61
CA SER A 356 -20.56 6.69 -8.94
C SER A 356 -20.57 5.32 -9.61
N VAL A 357 -21.62 5.06 -10.38
CA VAL A 357 -21.63 3.95 -11.35
C VAL A 357 -20.87 4.41 -12.59
N LEU A 358 -19.73 3.77 -12.85
CA LEU A 358 -18.89 4.07 -14.00
C LEU A 358 -19.29 3.15 -15.15
N ILE A 359 -19.70 3.71 -16.28
CA ILE A 359 -20.35 2.97 -17.37
C ILE A 359 -19.38 2.86 -18.55
N ALA A 360 -18.96 1.64 -18.88
CA ALA A 360 -18.33 1.35 -20.17
C ALA A 360 -19.40 1.22 -21.24
N TYR A 361 -19.25 2.00 -22.31
CA TYR A 361 -20.09 1.88 -23.49
C TYR A 361 -19.40 2.57 -24.68
N PRO A 362 -19.53 2.07 -25.92
CA PRO A 362 -18.82 2.60 -27.09
C PRO A 362 -18.87 4.12 -27.25
N THR A 363 -17.73 4.72 -27.54
CA THR A 363 -17.63 6.10 -28.02
C THR A 363 -17.49 6.14 -29.54
N GLN A 364 -17.71 7.31 -30.14
CA GLN A 364 -17.60 7.49 -31.60
C GLN A 364 -16.20 7.14 -32.12
N ASP A 365 -15.16 7.50 -31.37
CA ASP A 365 -13.75 7.44 -31.79
C ASP A 365 -13.10 6.06 -31.58
N MET A 366 -13.82 5.09 -31.02
CA MET A 366 -13.33 3.73 -30.85
C MET A 366 -13.30 2.97 -32.18
N THR A 367 -12.29 2.10 -32.34
CA THR A 367 -12.24 1.14 -33.46
C THR A 367 -13.41 0.16 -33.37
N GLU A 368 -13.84 -0.39 -34.51
CA GLU A 368 -14.98 -1.31 -34.53
C GLU A 368 -14.77 -2.52 -33.62
N ASP A 369 -13.56 -3.09 -33.61
CA ASP A 369 -13.20 -4.20 -32.72
C ASP A 369 -13.33 -3.79 -31.23
N ALA A 370 -12.88 -2.59 -30.86
CA ALA A 370 -12.98 -2.10 -29.48
C ALA A 370 -14.43 -1.83 -29.07
N LYS A 371 -15.26 -1.32 -29.99
CA LYS A 371 -16.70 -1.14 -29.78
C LYS A 371 -17.37 -2.49 -29.51
N MET A 372 -17.08 -3.48 -30.35
CA MET A 372 -17.62 -4.83 -30.18
C MET A 372 -17.18 -5.48 -28.87
N MET A 373 -15.92 -5.30 -28.45
CA MET A 373 -15.45 -5.81 -27.16
C MET A 373 -16.22 -5.19 -25.98
N THR A 374 -16.50 -3.89 -26.04
CA THR A 374 -17.23 -3.17 -24.98
C THR A 374 -18.70 -3.55 -24.92
N LEU A 375 -19.36 -3.74 -26.08
CA LEU A 375 -20.76 -4.15 -26.13
C LEU A 375 -21.00 -5.56 -25.62
N ARG A 376 -19.97 -6.41 -25.71
CA ARG A 376 -20.03 -7.83 -25.32
C ARG A 376 -19.58 -8.07 -23.87
N GLY A 377 -19.23 -7.00 -23.15
CA GLY A 377 -18.77 -7.00 -21.76
C GLY A 377 -19.89 -7.01 -20.73
#